data_AF-A0A953ILT2-F1
#
_entry.id   AF-A0A953ILT2-F1
#
_cell.length_a   1.000
_cell.length_b   1.000
_cell.length_c   1.000
_cell.angle_alpha   90.00
_cell.angle_beta   90.00
_cell.angle_gamma   90.00
#
_symmetry.space_group_name_H-M   'P 1'
#
loop_
_entity.id
_entity.type
_entity.pdbx_description
1 polymer ?
#
loop_
_entity_poly.entity_id
_entity_poly.type
_entity_poly.pdbx_seq_one_letter_code
_entity_poly.pdbx_strand_id
1 'polypeptide(L)'
;MRMSILAFAAGVWVLQQQAALPGWNVLAGLAAVSAGLTFAVLKLRFGGRRALAVMAAALAGFAWAAALGQARLADALPEANEGRDIRVTGVVAGLPQAYENGVRFDFAVESSDAAVPSRISLAWYRGWRLEESDEWHALQELHAGERWQLVVRLKRPHGNLNPQGFDYEAWLFERGIRATGYVRAADDNRRLAAFVARPGLAVERLREMIRERFLHSLPEHDYAGVLVALAVGDQRAIDGGLWQLFARTGIS
;
A
#
# COMPACT_ATOMS: atom_id res chain seq x y z
N MET A 1 23.72 -22.36 -16.85
CA MET A 1 22.43 -21.64 -16.83
C MET A 1 21.58 -22.03 -15.63
N ARG A 2 21.21 -23.32 -15.45
CA ARG A 2 20.42 -23.77 -14.27
C ARG A 2 21.05 -23.42 -12.91
N MET A 3 22.35 -23.65 -12.73
CA MET A 3 23.06 -23.33 -11.48
C MET A 3 23.11 -21.83 -11.17
N SER A 4 23.20 -20.96 -12.18
CA SER A 4 23.24 -19.51 -11.98
C SER A 4 21.87 -18.97 -11.54
N ILE A 5 20.77 -19.54 -12.03
CA ILE A 5 19.42 -19.16 -11.58
C ILE A 5 19.22 -19.57 -10.11
N LEU A 6 19.61 -20.79 -9.75
CA LEU A 6 19.56 -21.24 -8.36
C LEU A 6 20.45 -20.39 -7.45
N ALA A 7 21.64 -20.01 -7.91
CA ALA A 7 22.53 -19.13 -7.17
C ALA A 7 21.95 -17.73 -6.97
N PHE A 8 21.33 -17.16 -8.01
CA PHE A 8 20.61 -15.89 -7.90
C PHE A 8 19.48 -15.98 -6.87
N ALA A 9 18.64 -17.01 -6.94
CA ALA A 9 17.56 -17.25 -5.98
C ALA A 9 18.09 -17.45 -4.55
N ALA A 10 19.20 -18.18 -4.39
CA ALA A 10 19.87 -18.33 -3.10
C ALA A 10 20.38 -16.99 -2.56
N GLY A 11 20.93 -16.12 -3.42
CA GLY A 11 21.32 -14.75 -3.05
C GLY A 11 20.15 -13.92 -2.53
N VAL A 12 18.99 -14.00 -3.18
CA VAL A 12 17.75 -13.37 -2.71
C VAL A 12 17.33 -13.94 -1.35
N TRP A 13 17.37 -15.27 -1.19
CA TRP A 13 16.99 -15.93 0.07
C TRP A 13 17.92 -15.57 1.23
N VAL A 14 19.24 -15.49 1.01
CA VAL A 14 20.21 -15.07 2.03
C VAL A 14 19.93 -13.65 2.52
N LEU A 15 19.52 -12.75 1.63
CA LEU A 15 19.12 -11.41 2.04
C LEU A 15 17.91 -11.41 2.97
N GLN A 16 16.91 -12.26 2.72
CA GLN A 16 15.70 -12.35 3.55
C GLN A 16 15.98 -12.85 4.97
N GLN A 17 17.14 -13.48 5.21
CA GLN A 17 17.60 -13.88 6.55
C GLN A 17 18.28 -12.73 7.32
N GLN A 18 18.52 -11.58 6.69
CA GLN A 18 19.17 -10.43 7.34
C GLN A 18 18.14 -9.59 8.10
N ALA A 19 18.48 -9.22 9.34
CA ALA A 19 17.64 -8.33 10.14
C ALA A 19 17.62 -6.88 9.62
N ALA A 20 18.65 -6.47 8.88
CA ALA A 20 18.77 -5.13 8.31
C ALA A 20 19.27 -5.19 6.87
N LEU A 21 18.78 -4.27 6.05
CA LEU A 21 19.27 -4.13 4.68
C LEU A 21 20.64 -3.45 4.67
N PRO A 22 21.59 -3.92 3.84
CA PRO A 22 22.85 -3.23 3.65
C PRO A 22 22.63 -1.81 3.09
N GLY A 23 23.45 -0.85 3.52
CA GLY A 23 23.40 0.51 3.00
C GLY A 23 23.80 0.59 1.52
N TRP A 24 23.40 1.67 0.85
CA TRP A 24 23.62 1.87 -0.59
C TRP A 24 25.07 1.70 -1.04
N ASN A 25 26.05 2.11 -0.23
CA ASN A 25 27.47 1.95 -0.53
C ASN A 25 27.89 0.47 -0.63
N VAL A 26 27.39 -0.36 0.28
CA VAL A 26 27.65 -1.81 0.28
C VAL A 26 26.98 -2.45 -0.94
N LEU A 27 25.74 -2.05 -1.25
CA LEU A 27 25.03 -2.56 -2.42
C LEU A 27 25.73 -2.20 -3.74
N ALA A 28 26.21 -0.95 -3.87
CA ALA A 28 26.99 -0.53 -5.03
C ALA A 28 28.28 -1.34 -5.17
N GLY A 29 28.98 -1.61 -4.07
CA GLY A 29 30.15 -2.48 -4.04
C GLY A 29 29.85 -3.91 -4.49
N LEU A 30 28.79 -4.53 -3.95
CA LEU A 30 28.38 -5.90 -4.31
C LEU A 30 27.95 -6.00 -5.79
N ALA A 31 27.24 -4.99 -6.29
CA ALA A 31 26.87 -4.89 -7.70
C ALA A 31 28.10 -4.73 -8.61
N ALA A 32 29.07 -3.90 -8.23
CA ALA A 32 30.32 -3.73 -8.97
C ALA A 32 31.15 -5.01 -9.00
N VAL A 33 31.25 -5.73 -7.87
CA VAL A 33 31.92 -7.04 -7.80
C VAL A 33 31.19 -8.06 -8.69
N SER A 34 29.86 -8.13 -8.64
CA SER A 34 29.07 -9.02 -9.50
C SER A 34 29.30 -8.72 -10.99
N ALA A 35 29.33 -7.44 -11.38
CA ALA A 35 29.61 -7.03 -12.75
C ALA A 35 31.04 -7.39 -13.17
N GLY A 36 32.04 -7.16 -12.30
CA GLY A 36 33.43 -7.54 -12.53
C GLY A 36 33.61 -9.06 -12.70
N LEU A 37 32.96 -9.86 -11.86
CA LEU A 37 32.96 -11.32 -11.98
C LEU A 37 32.28 -11.78 -13.27
N THR A 38 31.17 -11.15 -13.67
CA THR A 38 30.50 -11.42 -14.94
C THR A 38 31.41 -11.11 -16.13
N PHE A 39 32.12 -9.98 -16.09
CA PHE A 39 33.10 -9.62 -17.12
C PHE A 39 34.27 -10.62 -17.18
N ALA A 40 34.81 -11.04 -16.03
CA ALA A 40 35.85 -12.06 -15.95
C ALA A 40 35.38 -13.40 -16.54
N VAL A 41 34.14 -13.82 -16.25
CA VAL A 41 33.51 -15.01 -16.84
C VAL A 41 33.44 -14.92 -18.36
N LEU A 42 33.21 -13.74 -18.94
CA LEU A 42 33.17 -13.54 -20.39
C LEU A 42 34.56 -13.61 -21.04
N LYS A 43 35.62 -13.23 -20.32
CA LYS A 43 37.02 -13.19 -20.82
C LYS A 43 37.80 -14.48 -20.57
N LEU A 44 37.50 -15.23 -19.51
CA LEU A 44 38.26 -16.41 -19.10
C LEU A 44 37.87 -17.67 -19.89
N ARG A 45 38.88 -18.45 -20.30
CA ARG A 45 38.73 -19.74 -21.00
C ARG A 45 39.03 -20.99 -20.15
N PHE A 46 39.30 -20.83 -18.86
CA PHE A 46 39.67 -21.94 -17.95
C PHE A 46 38.50 -22.44 -17.08
N GLY A 47 38.67 -23.62 -16.46
CA GLY A 47 37.62 -24.39 -15.78
C GLY A 47 36.89 -23.69 -14.60
N GLY A 48 37.48 -22.66 -14.00
CA GLY A 48 36.89 -21.89 -12.89
C GLY A 48 35.71 -20.98 -13.27
N ARG A 49 35.43 -20.82 -14.58
CA ARG A 49 34.37 -19.95 -15.10
C ARG A 49 32.98 -20.26 -14.51
N ARG A 50 32.68 -21.53 -14.22
CA ARG A 50 31.38 -21.93 -13.65
C ARG A 50 31.21 -21.43 -12.22
N ALA A 51 32.24 -21.55 -11.38
CA ALA A 51 32.21 -21.08 -10.00
C ALA A 51 32.07 -19.54 -9.94
N LEU A 52 32.83 -18.83 -10.78
CA LEU A 52 32.72 -17.36 -10.90
C LEU A 52 31.32 -16.93 -11.35
N ALA A 53 30.71 -17.64 -12.31
CA ALA A 53 29.35 -17.34 -12.78
C ALA A 53 28.28 -17.61 -11.71
N VAL A 54 28.47 -18.63 -10.86
CA VAL A 54 27.60 -18.93 -9.71
C VAL A 54 27.71 -17.82 -8.67
N MET A 55 28.93 -17.40 -8.32
CA MET A 55 29.18 -16.34 -7.35
C MET A 55 28.65 -14.98 -7.85
N ALA A 56 28.89 -14.63 -9.12
CA ALA A 56 28.35 -13.42 -9.72
C ALA A 56 26.82 -13.38 -9.65
N ALA A 57 26.15 -14.49 -9.97
CA ALA A 57 24.71 -14.59 -9.95
C ALA A 57 24.13 -14.49 -8.52
N ALA A 58 24.76 -15.11 -7.52
CA ALA A 58 24.36 -14.97 -6.12
C ALA A 58 24.48 -13.53 -5.61
N LEU A 59 25.60 -12.86 -5.91
CA LEU A 59 25.79 -11.45 -5.57
C LEU A 59 24.80 -10.53 -6.30
N ALA A 60 24.50 -10.82 -7.57
CA ALA A 60 23.49 -10.09 -8.32
C ALA A 60 22.10 -10.24 -7.70
N GLY A 61 21.72 -11.46 -7.30
CA GLY A 61 20.43 -11.72 -6.63
C GLY A 61 20.30 -11.00 -5.30
N PHE A 62 21.35 -11.06 -4.48
CA PHE A 62 21.40 -10.34 -3.21
C PHE A 62 21.30 -8.81 -3.41
N ALA A 63 22.12 -8.24 -4.30
CA ALA A 63 22.12 -6.80 -4.56
C ALA A 63 20.79 -6.31 -5.18
N TRP A 64 20.22 -7.11 -6.09
CA TRP A 64 18.91 -6.83 -6.70
C TRP A 64 17.79 -6.77 -5.67
N ALA A 65 17.66 -7.81 -4.84
CA ALA A 65 16.63 -7.86 -3.82
C ALA A 65 16.81 -6.75 -2.76
N ALA A 66 18.06 -6.43 -2.42
CA ALA A 66 18.34 -5.38 -1.45
C ALA A 66 18.05 -3.99 -2.02
N ALA A 67 18.36 -3.73 -3.28
CA ALA A 67 17.99 -2.49 -3.95
C ALA A 67 16.47 -2.31 -4.01
N LEU A 68 15.72 -3.39 -4.31
CA LEU A 68 14.26 -3.36 -4.30
C LEU A 68 13.71 -3.10 -2.89
N GLY A 69 14.26 -3.78 -1.88
CA GLY A 69 13.89 -3.58 -0.47
C GLY A 69 14.18 -2.15 -0.01
N GLN A 70 15.36 -1.61 -0.32
CA GLN A 70 15.73 -0.23 0.00
C GLN A 70 14.81 0.78 -0.68
N ALA A 71 14.52 0.61 -1.97
CA ALA A 71 13.58 1.48 -2.69
C ALA A 71 12.18 1.44 -2.06
N ARG A 72 11.72 0.25 -1.64
CA ARG A 72 10.43 0.11 -0.93
C ARG A 72 10.45 0.73 0.46
N LEU A 73 11.54 0.61 1.22
CA LEU A 73 11.65 1.21 2.56
C LEU A 73 11.83 2.73 2.51
N ALA A 74 12.47 3.25 1.46
CA ALA A 74 12.67 4.68 1.24
C ALA A 74 11.37 5.45 0.97
N ASP A 75 10.34 4.79 0.43
CA ASP A 75 8.99 5.35 0.36
C ASP A 75 8.36 5.35 1.77
N ALA A 76 8.71 6.37 2.56
CA ALA A 76 8.28 6.52 3.95
C ALA A 76 8.03 7.99 4.29
N LEU A 77 7.14 8.24 5.24
CA LEU A 77 6.91 9.60 5.73
C LEU A 77 8.16 10.07 6.51
N PRO A 78 8.80 11.19 6.12
CA PRO A 78 9.89 11.77 6.90
C PRO A 78 9.39 12.24 8.27
N GLU A 79 10.20 12.06 9.30
CA GLU A 79 9.85 12.44 10.69
C GLU A 79 9.52 13.93 10.81
N ALA A 80 10.22 14.78 10.05
CA ALA A 80 9.97 16.23 10.02
C ALA A 80 8.58 16.63 9.47
N ASN A 81 7.87 15.69 8.81
CA ASN A 81 6.55 15.91 8.20
C ASN A 81 5.43 15.18 8.97
N GLU A 82 5.76 14.41 10.00
CA GLU A 82 4.78 13.78 10.87
C GLU A 82 4.05 14.82 11.74
N GLY A 83 2.72 14.69 11.84
CA GLY A 83 1.91 15.60 12.65
C GLY A 83 1.80 17.03 12.09
N ARG A 84 2.24 17.28 10.85
CA ARG A 84 2.05 18.57 10.17
C ARG A 84 0.87 18.50 9.21
N ASP A 85 0.22 19.64 9.02
CA ASP A 85 -0.84 19.79 8.04
C ASP A 85 -0.18 20.02 6.67
N ILE A 86 -0.41 19.10 5.74
CA ILE A 86 0.24 19.05 4.43
C ILE A 86 -0.85 19.04 3.36
N ARG A 87 -0.72 19.92 2.37
CA ARG A 87 -1.58 19.87 1.19
C ARG A 87 -1.09 18.76 0.26
N VAL A 88 -2.01 17.87 -0.10
CA VAL A 88 -1.77 16.77 -1.04
C VAL A 88 -2.81 16.81 -2.15
N THR A 89 -2.39 16.51 -3.36
CA THR A 89 -3.27 16.28 -4.50
C THR A 89 -3.05 14.86 -5.00
N GLY A 90 -4.13 14.17 -5.28
CA GLY A 90 -4.07 12.76 -5.63
C GLY A 90 -5.43 12.18 -5.94
N VAL A 91 -5.47 10.86 -6.02
CA VAL A 91 -6.65 10.12 -6.48
C VAL A 91 -7.05 9.07 -5.44
N VAL A 92 -8.35 8.91 -5.23
CA VAL A 92 -8.90 7.82 -4.43
C VAL A 92 -8.61 6.49 -5.12
N ALA A 93 -7.68 5.71 -4.57
CA ALA A 93 -7.03 4.56 -5.21
C ALA A 93 -7.58 3.19 -4.76
N GLY A 94 -8.75 3.21 -4.12
CA GLY A 94 -9.47 2.02 -3.71
C GLY A 94 -10.86 2.39 -3.23
N LEU A 95 -11.67 1.37 -2.97
CA LEU A 95 -13.02 1.53 -2.44
C LEU A 95 -13.05 2.30 -1.12
N PRO A 96 -13.72 3.47 -1.05
CA PRO A 96 -13.97 4.17 0.19
C PRO A 96 -14.82 3.32 1.14
N GLN A 97 -14.47 3.34 2.42
CA GLN A 97 -15.07 2.50 3.45
C GLN A 97 -15.70 3.40 4.50
N ALA A 98 -17.03 3.35 4.62
CA ALA A 98 -17.74 4.01 5.70
C ALA A 98 -17.47 3.27 7.02
N TYR A 99 -17.29 4.03 8.09
CA TYR A 99 -17.28 3.54 9.46
C TYR A 99 -18.08 4.52 10.33
N GLU A 100 -18.29 4.18 11.61
CA GLU A 100 -19.20 4.91 12.52
C GLU A 100 -19.08 6.44 12.45
N ASN A 101 -17.86 6.96 12.36
CA ASN A 101 -17.57 8.39 12.47
C ASN A 101 -16.94 9.00 11.20
N GLY A 102 -16.98 8.33 10.05
CA GLY A 102 -16.32 8.85 8.86
C GLY A 102 -16.20 7.89 7.69
N VAL A 103 -15.35 8.25 6.73
CA VAL A 103 -14.97 7.42 5.60
C VAL A 103 -13.45 7.25 5.59
N ARG A 104 -12.98 6.01 5.46
CA ARG A 104 -11.55 5.69 5.27
C ARG A 104 -11.33 5.27 3.83
N PHE A 105 -10.29 5.81 3.21
CA PHE A 105 -9.97 5.51 1.82
C PHE A 105 -8.46 5.49 1.60
N ASP A 106 -8.04 4.71 0.59
CA ASP A 106 -6.67 4.71 0.12
C ASP A 106 -6.50 5.85 -0.89
N PHE A 107 -5.45 6.65 -0.74
CA PHE A 107 -5.18 7.82 -1.56
C PHE A 107 -3.80 7.68 -2.21
N ALA A 108 -3.77 7.72 -3.54
CA ALA A 108 -2.54 7.76 -4.32
C ALA A 108 -2.14 9.22 -4.55
N VAL A 109 -1.02 9.63 -3.97
CA VAL A 109 -0.52 11.01 -4.04
C VAL A 109 0.12 11.24 -5.41
N GLU A 110 -0.31 12.30 -6.09
CA GLU A 110 0.28 12.76 -7.36
C GLU A 110 1.23 13.95 -7.13
N SER A 111 0.89 14.85 -6.22
CA SER A 111 1.73 15.98 -5.82
C SER A 111 1.45 16.41 -4.38
N SER A 112 2.43 17.03 -3.73
CA SER A 112 2.33 17.48 -2.34
C SER A 112 3.29 18.63 -2.06
N ASP A 113 2.93 19.47 -1.08
CA ASP A 113 3.75 20.61 -0.65
C ASP A 113 4.93 20.19 0.26
N ALA A 114 4.94 18.92 0.69
CA ALA A 114 6.01 18.31 1.48
C ALA A 114 6.25 16.87 1.01
N ALA A 115 7.42 16.30 1.36
CA ALA A 115 7.72 14.90 1.08
C ALA A 115 6.76 13.96 1.84
N VAL A 116 5.94 13.23 1.09
CA VAL A 116 4.99 12.23 1.58
C VAL A 116 5.07 10.98 0.73
N PRO A 117 4.64 9.81 1.24
CA PRO A 117 4.67 8.59 0.47
C PRO A 117 3.70 8.57 -0.71
N SER A 118 3.98 7.70 -1.68
CA SER A 118 3.17 7.57 -2.90
C SER A 118 1.72 7.12 -2.66
N ARG A 119 1.49 6.30 -1.63
CA ARG A 119 0.17 5.80 -1.24
C ARG A 119 -0.01 5.89 0.26
N ILE A 120 -1.13 6.50 0.67
CA ILE A 120 -1.47 6.79 2.05
C ILE A 120 -2.90 6.34 2.34
N SER A 121 -3.23 6.04 3.60
CA SER A 121 -4.61 5.76 4.04
C SER A 121 -5.13 6.92 4.87
N LEU A 122 -6.23 7.52 4.42
CA LEU A 122 -6.81 8.71 5.03
C LEU A 122 -8.17 8.39 5.64
N ALA A 123 -8.44 8.97 6.80
CA ALA A 123 -9.75 9.03 7.41
C ALA A 123 -10.33 10.44 7.26
N TRP A 124 -11.55 10.55 6.74
CA TRP A 124 -12.30 11.79 6.73
C TRP A 124 -13.46 11.65 7.71
N TYR A 125 -13.38 12.38 8.82
CA TYR A 125 -14.37 12.31 9.90
C TYR A 125 -15.59 13.18 9.58
N ARG A 126 -16.76 12.74 10.07
CA ARG A 126 -17.95 13.59 10.17
C ARG A 126 -17.64 14.77 11.09
N GLY A 127 -18.00 15.99 10.68
CA GLY A 127 -17.92 17.15 11.55
C GLY A 127 -18.78 16.92 12.80
N TRP A 128 -18.23 17.11 13.99
CA TRP A 128 -18.94 16.92 15.25
C TRP A 128 -19.81 18.13 15.64
N ARG A 129 -19.73 19.24 14.90
CA ARG A 129 -20.52 20.44 15.15
C ARG A 129 -21.90 20.30 14.51
N LEU A 130 -22.88 20.00 15.36
CA LEU A 130 -24.32 20.09 15.11
C LEU A 130 -24.76 21.57 15.19
N GLU A 131 -24.17 22.46 14.38
CA GLU A 131 -24.76 23.78 14.17
C GLU A 131 -25.40 23.82 12.78
N GLU A 132 -26.67 24.19 12.78
CA GLU A 132 -27.75 23.85 11.86
C GLU A 132 -27.67 24.53 10.48
N SER A 133 -26.49 24.96 10.02
CA SER A 133 -26.41 25.83 8.83
C SER A 133 -25.11 25.79 8.01
N ASP A 134 -24.28 24.76 8.10
CA ASP A 134 -23.06 24.70 7.28
C ASP A 134 -23.06 23.51 6.32
N GLU A 135 -23.36 23.77 5.04
CA GLU A 135 -23.18 22.85 3.89
C GLU A 135 -21.74 22.26 3.81
N TRP A 136 -20.80 22.85 4.56
CA TRP A 136 -19.40 22.45 4.73
C TRP A 136 -19.20 21.20 5.62
N HIS A 137 -20.27 20.71 6.28
CA HIS A 137 -20.20 19.59 7.22
C HIS A 137 -20.84 18.28 6.73
N ALA A 138 -21.45 18.28 5.54
CA ALA A 138 -21.80 17.03 4.90
C ALA A 138 -20.52 16.28 4.53
N LEU A 139 -20.36 15.03 5.00
CA LEU A 139 -19.36 14.14 4.41
C LEU A 139 -19.65 14.08 2.92
N GLN A 140 -18.74 14.60 2.11
CA GLN A 140 -18.82 14.42 0.68
C GLN A 140 -18.71 12.93 0.40
N GLU A 141 -19.64 12.40 -0.38
CA GLU A 141 -19.56 11.03 -0.89
C GLU A 141 -18.28 10.94 -1.74
N LEU A 142 -17.28 10.24 -1.20
CA LEU A 142 -16.07 9.94 -1.93
C LEU A 142 -16.32 8.73 -2.79
N HIS A 143 -15.85 8.80 -4.03
CA HIS A 143 -15.91 7.67 -4.94
C HIS A 143 -14.53 7.26 -5.46
N ALA A 144 -14.40 6.00 -5.84
CA ALA A 144 -13.16 5.46 -6.37
C ALA A 144 -12.74 6.17 -7.68
N GLY A 145 -11.48 6.59 -7.77
CA GLY A 145 -10.95 7.26 -8.96
C GLY A 145 -11.22 8.77 -9.05
N GLU A 146 -11.86 9.37 -8.04
CA GLU A 146 -11.94 10.84 -7.95
C GLU A 146 -10.59 11.47 -7.63
N ARG A 147 -10.29 12.61 -8.26
CA ARG A 147 -9.12 13.43 -7.96
C ARG A 147 -9.48 14.53 -6.98
N TRP A 148 -8.72 14.61 -5.90
CA TRP A 148 -8.96 15.55 -4.82
C TRP A 148 -7.68 16.33 -4.47
N GLN A 149 -7.88 17.57 -4.03
CA GLN A 149 -6.91 18.34 -3.26
C GLN A 149 -7.38 18.34 -1.81
N LEU A 150 -6.53 17.90 -0.89
CA LEU A 150 -6.87 17.74 0.53
C LEU A 150 -5.74 18.29 1.41
N VAL A 151 -6.09 18.92 2.53
CA VAL A 151 -5.18 19.20 3.62
C VAL A 151 -5.24 18.04 4.61
N VAL A 152 -4.12 17.35 4.80
CA VAL A 152 -4.05 16.13 5.60
C VAL A 152 -3.02 16.24 6.70
N ARG A 153 -3.28 15.56 7.81
CA ARG A 153 -2.29 15.38 8.88
C ARG A 153 -1.89 13.91 8.94
N LEU A 154 -0.63 13.65 8.62
CA LEU A 154 -0.10 12.29 8.48
C LEU A 154 0.66 11.85 9.72
N LYS A 155 0.68 10.53 9.91
CA LYS A 155 1.44 9.79 10.90
C LYS A 155 2.10 8.60 10.25
N ARG A 156 3.24 8.20 10.79
CA ARG A 156 3.89 6.96 10.37
C ARG A 156 3.02 5.76 10.76
N PRO A 157 2.98 4.70 9.94
CA PRO A 157 2.39 3.43 10.35
C PRO A 157 3.12 2.96 11.61
N HIS A 158 2.37 2.65 12.66
CA HIS A 158 2.92 2.01 13.86
C HIS A 158 2.05 0.79 14.14
N GLY A 159 2.69 -0.38 14.18
CA GLY A 159 2.06 -1.61 14.65
C GLY A 159 1.93 -1.61 16.17
N ASN A 160 0.90 -2.26 16.70
CA ASN A 160 0.86 -2.57 18.13
C ASN A 160 1.84 -3.72 18.39
N LEU A 161 2.73 -3.59 19.38
CA LEU A 161 3.71 -4.63 19.73
C LEU A 161 3.04 -5.78 20.51
N ASN A 162 2.08 -6.46 19.88
CA ASN A 162 1.41 -7.62 20.44
C ASN A 162 1.92 -8.90 19.76
N PRO A 163 2.68 -9.78 20.44
CA PRO A 163 3.28 -10.98 19.85
C PRO A 163 2.30 -11.97 19.20
N GLN A 164 1.03 -11.94 19.59
CA GLN A 164 -0.05 -12.79 19.04
C GLN A 164 -1.12 -11.96 18.32
N GLY A 165 -0.83 -10.68 18.07
CA GLY A 165 -1.74 -9.76 17.43
C GLY A 165 -1.58 -9.74 15.92
N PHE A 166 -2.58 -9.16 15.26
CA PHE A 166 -2.49 -8.83 13.85
C PHE A 166 -1.40 -7.78 13.61
N ASP A 167 -0.44 -8.09 12.74
CA ASP A 167 0.62 -7.16 12.34
C ASP A 167 0.07 -6.12 11.35
N TYR A 168 -0.50 -5.05 11.91
CA TYR A 168 -1.08 -3.96 11.13
C TYR A 168 -0.04 -3.22 10.29
N GLU A 169 1.20 -3.13 10.76
CA GLU A 169 2.27 -2.42 10.05
C GLU A 169 2.72 -3.22 8.82
N ALA A 170 2.96 -4.52 8.98
CA ALA A 170 3.24 -5.41 7.87
C ALA A 170 2.10 -5.41 6.85
N TRP A 171 0.85 -5.47 7.31
CA TRP A 171 -0.32 -5.44 6.44
C TRP A 171 -0.45 -4.12 5.63
N LEU A 172 -0.16 -2.97 6.26
CA LEU A 172 -0.11 -1.69 5.54
C LEU A 172 1.03 -1.68 4.52
N PHE A 173 2.21 -2.17 4.90
CA PHE A 173 3.39 -2.25 4.05
C PHE A 173 3.15 -3.13 2.81
N GLU A 174 2.52 -4.29 2.96
CA GLU A 174 2.14 -5.18 1.85
C GLU A 174 1.21 -4.50 0.84
N ARG A 175 0.31 -3.64 1.32
CA ARG A 175 -0.59 -2.83 0.49
C ARG A 175 0.07 -1.59 -0.11
N GLY A 176 1.36 -1.38 0.17
CA GLY A 176 2.10 -0.19 -0.23
C GLY A 176 1.65 1.08 0.49
N ILE A 177 0.90 0.97 1.59
CA ILE A 177 0.45 2.12 2.38
C ILE A 177 1.55 2.47 3.36
N ARG A 178 2.14 3.66 3.19
CA ARG A 178 3.35 4.06 3.94
C ARG A 178 3.15 5.25 4.85
N ALA A 179 1.94 5.79 4.90
CA ALA A 179 1.48 6.69 5.95
C ALA A 179 -0.02 6.51 6.17
N THR A 180 -0.45 6.80 7.40
CA THR A 180 -1.86 6.90 7.75
C THR A 180 -2.15 8.32 8.22
N GLY A 181 -3.39 8.77 8.14
CA GLY A 181 -3.71 10.12 8.60
C GLY A 181 -5.18 10.42 8.49
N TYR A 182 -5.48 11.71 8.64
CA TYR A 182 -6.84 12.19 8.51
C TYR A 182 -6.89 13.52 7.76
N VAL A 183 -8.03 13.76 7.12
CA VAL A 183 -8.34 15.01 6.42
C VAL A 183 -8.69 16.08 7.46
N ARG A 184 -8.06 17.24 7.36
CA ARG A 184 -8.37 18.43 8.17
C ARG A 184 -9.48 19.21 7.49
N ALA A 185 -10.40 19.77 8.27
CA ALA A 185 -11.35 20.75 7.74
C ALA A 185 -10.57 22.00 7.32
N ALA A 186 -10.59 22.30 6.02
CA ALA A 186 -9.90 23.43 5.42
C ALA A 186 -10.64 23.85 4.14
N ASP A 187 -10.70 25.15 3.88
CA ASP A 187 -11.37 25.72 2.69
C ASP A 187 -10.72 25.28 1.37
N ASP A 188 -9.47 24.85 1.43
CA ASP A 188 -8.69 24.34 0.31
C ASP A 188 -9.07 22.92 -0.12
N ASN A 189 -9.92 22.21 0.64
CA ASN A 189 -10.35 20.86 0.29
C ASN A 189 -11.36 20.90 -0.85
N ARG A 190 -10.99 20.36 -2.01
CA ARG A 190 -11.86 20.38 -3.19
C ARG A 190 -11.64 19.20 -4.10
N ARG A 191 -12.74 18.76 -4.72
CA ARG A 191 -12.69 17.79 -5.82
C ARG A 191 -12.19 18.49 -7.08
N LEU A 192 -11.11 17.98 -7.65
CA LEU A 192 -10.54 18.50 -8.91
C LEU A 192 -11.09 17.78 -10.13
N ALA A 193 -11.42 16.49 -10.02
CA ALA A 193 -12.05 15.72 -11.08
C ALA A 193 -12.91 14.58 -10.53
N ALA A 194 -14.06 14.33 -11.16
CA ALA A 194 -14.95 13.23 -10.78
C ALA A 194 -14.37 11.84 -11.12
N PHE A 195 -13.48 11.77 -12.12
CA PHE A 195 -12.80 10.52 -12.46
C PHE A 195 -11.50 10.77 -13.22
N VAL A 196 -10.45 10.02 -12.87
CA VAL A 196 -9.19 9.98 -13.62
C VAL A 196 -9.13 8.69 -14.43
N ALA A 197 -9.04 8.82 -15.76
CA ALA A 197 -8.98 7.69 -16.68
C ALA A 197 -7.66 6.91 -16.54
N ARG A 198 -7.65 5.90 -15.65
CA ARG A 198 -6.59 4.89 -15.54
C ARG A 198 -7.24 3.50 -15.47
N PRO A 199 -6.67 2.47 -16.13
CA PRO A 199 -7.26 1.13 -16.13
C PRO A 199 -7.54 0.58 -14.73
N GLY A 200 -6.61 0.74 -13.79
CA GLY A 200 -6.80 0.29 -12.40
C GLY A 200 -7.94 1.03 -11.67
N LEU A 201 -8.12 2.33 -11.92
CA LEU A 201 -9.20 3.11 -11.29
C LEU A 201 -10.57 2.79 -11.92
N ALA A 202 -10.61 2.42 -13.19
CA ALA A 202 -11.83 1.96 -13.84
C ALA A 202 -12.33 0.64 -13.21
N VAL A 203 -11.40 -0.25 -12.85
CA VAL A 203 -11.73 -1.48 -12.09
C VAL A 203 -12.29 -1.12 -10.71
N GLU A 204 -11.66 -0.21 -9.98
CA GLU A 204 -12.16 0.21 -8.66
C GLU A 204 -13.55 0.87 -8.75
N ARG A 205 -13.78 1.71 -9.77
CA ARG A 205 -15.11 2.29 -10.02
C ARG A 205 -16.15 1.23 -10.38
N LEU A 206 -15.78 0.22 -11.16
CA LEU A 206 -16.67 -0.90 -11.46
C LEU A 206 -17.01 -1.70 -10.20
N ARG A 207 -16.02 -1.98 -9.35
CA ARG A 207 -16.22 -2.66 -8.06
C ARG A 207 -17.17 -1.88 -7.16
N GLU A 208 -17.02 -0.56 -7.11
CA GLU A 208 -17.92 0.35 -6.39
C GLU A 208 -19.36 0.27 -6.93
N MET A 209 -19.54 0.41 -8.25
CA MET A 209 -20.87 0.32 -8.88
C MET A 209 -21.56 -1.03 -8.62
N ILE A 210 -20.80 -2.14 -8.65
CA ILE A 210 -21.35 -3.47 -8.36
C ILE A 210 -21.76 -3.55 -6.88
N ARG A 211 -20.92 -3.08 -5.95
CA ARG A 211 -21.26 -3.03 -4.53
C ARG A 211 -22.54 -2.22 -4.28
N GLU A 212 -22.62 -1.02 -4.83
CA GLU A 212 -23.79 -0.15 -4.67
C GLU A 212 -25.07 -0.80 -5.19
N ARG A 213 -25.00 -1.51 -6.34
CA ARG A 213 -26.15 -2.26 -6.87
C ARG A 213 -26.59 -3.39 -5.94
N PHE A 214 -25.65 -4.15 -5.37
CA PHE A 214 -25.98 -5.20 -4.40
C PHE A 214 -26.63 -4.61 -3.15
N LEU A 215 -26.05 -3.55 -2.57
CA LEU A 215 -26.59 -2.90 -1.38
C LEU A 215 -27.98 -2.30 -1.64
N HIS A 216 -28.20 -1.74 -2.82
CA HIS A 216 -29.52 -1.21 -3.20
C HIS A 216 -30.57 -2.30 -3.44
N SER A 217 -30.15 -3.46 -3.98
CA SER A 217 -31.06 -4.57 -4.30
C SER A 217 -31.36 -5.48 -3.10
N LEU A 218 -30.52 -5.45 -2.05
CA LEU A 218 -30.61 -6.30 -0.87
C LEU A 218 -30.49 -5.51 0.45
N PRO A 219 -31.35 -4.51 0.70
CA PRO A 219 -31.18 -3.60 1.85
C PRO A 219 -31.35 -4.26 3.23
N GLU A 220 -32.00 -5.44 3.34
CA GLU A 220 -32.33 -6.08 4.63
C GLU A 220 -31.85 -7.54 4.77
N HIS A 221 -30.82 -7.94 4.02
CA HIS A 221 -30.32 -9.32 4.08
C HIS A 221 -28.92 -9.37 4.67
N ASP A 222 -28.77 -10.10 5.77
CA ASP A 222 -27.49 -10.28 6.49
C ASP A 222 -26.34 -10.75 5.58
N TYR A 223 -26.67 -11.51 4.52
CA TYR A 223 -25.70 -12.04 3.56
C TYR A 223 -25.31 -11.08 2.41
N ALA A 224 -25.87 -9.87 2.34
CA ALA A 224 -25.52 -8.90 1.30
C ALA A 224 -24.01 -8.60 1.30
N GLY A 225 -23.41 -8.47 2.49
CA GLY A 225 -21.97 -8.31 2.66
C GLY A 225 -21.14 -9.47 2.11
N VAL A 226 -21.64 -10.70 2.24
CA VAL A 226 -20.99 -11.91 1.71
C VAL A 226 -21.05 -11.93 0.19
N LEU A 227 -22.19 -11.58 -0.40
CA LEU A 227 -22.34 -11.50 -1.86
C LEU A 227 -21.44 -10.42 -2.46
N VAL A 228 -21.35 -9.26 -1.80
CA VAL A 228 -20.41 -8.19 -2.17
C VAL A 228 -18.96 -8.69 -2.08
N ALA A 229 -18.60 -9.38 -0.99
CA ALA A 229 -17.26 -9.93 -0.82
C ALA A 229 -16.90 -10.94 -1.92
N LEU A 230 -17.84 -11.80 -2.33
CA LEU A 230 -17.63 -12.77 -3.41
C LEU A 230 -17.57 -12.10 -4.79
N ALA A 231 -18.40 -11.09 -5.05
CA ALA A 231 -18.50 -10.45 -6.36
C ALA A 231 -17.33 -9.49 -6.64
N VAL A 232 -16.91 -8.71 -5.64
CA VAL A 232 -15.91 -7.63 -5.82
C VAL A 232 -14.71 -7.73 -4.89
N GLY A 233 -14.62 -8.79 -4.08
CA GLY A 233 -13.50 -8.99 -3.14
C GLY A 233 -13.53 -8.02 -1.95
N ASP A 234 -14.66 -7.36 -1.67
CA ASP A 234 -14.78 -6.41 -0.55
C ASP A 234 -15.24 -7.14 0.72
N GLN A 235 -14.30 -7.89 1.33
CA GLN A 235 -14.54 -8.66 2.56
C GLN A 235 -14.95 -7.80 3.77
N ARG A 236 -14.73 -6.48 3.69
CA ARG A 236 -15.09 -5.54 4.76
C ARG A 236 -16.58 -5.21 4.78
N ALA A 237 -17.32 -5.58 3.74
CA ALA A 237 -18.77 -5.47 3.69
C ALA A 237 -19.47 -6.54 4.55
N ILE A 238 -18.76 -7.59 4.99
CA ILE A 238 -19.32 -8.65 5.84
C ILE A 238 -19.46 -8.13 7.28
N ASP A 239 -20.67 -8.24 7.83
CA ASP A 239 -20.97 -7.85 9.20
C ASP A 239 -20.14 -8.63 10.24
N GLY A 240 -19.84 -7.99 11.37
CA GLY A 240 -19.04 -8.57 12.45
C GLY A 240 -19.66 -9.84 13.07
N GLY A 241 -21.00 -9.92 13.12
CA GLY A 241 -21.72 -11.10 13.61
C GLY A 241 -21.53 -12.33 12.71
N LEU A 242 -21.50 -12.11 11.38
CA LEU A 242 -21.20 -13.16 10.41
C LEU A 242 -19.76 -13.65 10.51
N TRP A 243 -18.80 -12.78 10.75
CA TRP A 243 -17.42 -13.20 11.01
C TRP A 243 -17.30 -14.10 12.23
N GLN A 244 -18.05 -13.82 13.31
CA GLN A 244 -18.08 -14.69 14.49
C GLN A 244 -18.72 -16.04 14.18
N LEU A 245 -19.78 -16.06 13.36
CA LEU A 245 -20.41 -17.30 12.91
C LEU A 245 -19.42 -18.15 12.09
N PHE A 246 -18.76 -17.57 11.09
CA PHE A 246 -17.75 -18.23 10.26
C PHE A 246 -16.59 -18.80 11.08
N ALA A 247 -16.08 -18.02 12.04
CA ALA A 247 -15.03 -18.49 12.95
C ALA A 247 -15.50 -19.68 13.81
N ARG A 248 -16.76 -19.68 14.28
CA ARG A 248 -17.33 -20.78 15.07
C ARG A 248 -17.61 -22.03 14.24
N THR A 249 -18.01 -21.88 12.97
CA THR A 249 -18.33 -22.99 12.09
C THR A 249 -17.13 -23.52 11.30
N GLY A 250 -15.97 -22.88 11.40
CA GLY A 250 -14.75 -23.26 10.68
C GLY A 250 -14.84 -23.02 9.17
N ILE A 251 -15.69 -22.09 8.73
CA ILE A 251 -15.84 -21.72 7.32
C ILE A 251 -14.96 -20.48 7.11
N SER A 252 -13.85 -20.65 6.39
CA SER A 252 -12.92 -19.58 6.01
C SER A 252 -13.17 -19.10 4.59
#